data_AF-W7CD54-F1
#
_entry.id   AF-W7CD54-F1
#
_cell.length_a   1.000
_cell.length_b   1.000
_cell.length_c   1.000
_cell.angle_alpha   90.00
_cell.angle_beta   90.00
_cell.angle_gamma   90.00
#
_symmetry.space_group_name_H-M   'P 1'
#
loop_
_entity.id
_entity.type
_entity.pdbx_description
1 polymer ?
#
loop_
_entity_poly.entity_id
_entity_poly.type
_entity_poly.pdbx_seq_one_letter_code
_entity_poly.pdbx_strand_id
1 'polypeptide(L)' 'MILVIDVGNTNITIGVYEGKELRKHWRMTTDRHRTSDELGMMVLDFFSVWWYFCKGYRWNHYFFCRTTDYAFSGSDVL' A
#
# COMPACT_ATOMS: atom_id res chain seq x y z
N MET A 1 11.62 3.30 -3.92
CA MET A 1 10.23 3.25 -4.42
C MET A 1 9.50 4.49 -3.95
N ILE A 2 8.59 5.02 -4.76
CA ILE A 2 7.80 6.21 -4.46
C ILE A 2 6.33 5.86 -4.66
N LEU A 3 5.50 6.16 -3.67
CA LEU A 3 4.04 6.11 -3.80
C LEU A 3 3.56 7.50 -4.24
N VAL A 4 2.78 7.54 -5.31
CA VAL A 4 2.11 8.74 -5.80
C VAL A 4 0.61 8.51 -5.79
N ILE A 5 -0.12 9.56 -5.42
CA ILE A 5 -1.58 9.54 -5.37
C ILE A 5 -2.06 10.75 -6.18
N ASP A 6 -2.89 10.48 -7.17
CA ASP A 6 -3.57 11.49 -7.98
C ASP A 6 -5.06 11.46 -7.62
N VAL A 7 -5.55 12.55 -7.02
CA VAL A 7 -6.91 12.68 -6.52
C VAL A 7 -7.72 13.48 -7.53
N GLY A 8 -8.47 12.77 -8.38
CA GLY A 8 -9.43 13.36 -9.29
C GLY A 8 -10.82 13.51 -8.68
N ASN A 9 -11.68 14.29 -9.34
CA ASN A 9 -13.07 14.49 -8.92
C ASN A 9 -13.89 13.19 -8.91
N THR A 10 -13.61 12.27 -9.83
CA THR A 10 -14.38 11.02 -10.00
C THR A 10 -13.57 9.78 -9.67
N ASN A 11 -12.25 9.86 -9.80
CA ASN A 11 -11.37 8.73 -9.53
C ASN A 11 -10.12 9.19 -8.80
N ILE A 12 -9.67 8.37 -7.85
CA ILE A 12 -8.36 8.44 -7.23
C ILE A 12 -7.49 7.36 -7.86
N THR A 13 -6.30 7.75 -8.32
CA THR A 13 -5.31 6.83 -8.88
C THR A 13 -4.11 6.77 -7.93
N ILE A 14 -3.71 5.57 -7.54
CA ILE A 14 -2.57 5.32 -6.66
C ILE A 14 -1.52 4.57 -7.48
N GLY A 15 -0.29 5.07 -7.54
CA GLY A 15 0.80 4.51 -8.31
C GLY A 15 2.06 4.26 -7.47
N VAL A 16 2.73 3.14 -7.73
CA VAL A 16 4.03 2.80 -7.14
C VAL A 16 5.08 2.86 -8.23
N TYR A 17 6.03 3.78 -8.06
CA TYR A 17 7.16 3.95 -8.97
C TYR A 17 8.44 3.38 -8.37
N GLU A 18 9.24 2.75 -9.23
CA GLU A 18 10.62 2.37 -8.96
C GLU A 18 11.52 3.16 -9.90
N GLY A 19 12.16 4.21 -9.37
CA GLY A 19 12.89 5.17 -10.19
C GLY A 19 11.93 5.89 -11.14
N LYS A 20 12.07 5.63 -12.46
CA LYS A 20 11.25 6.21 -13.52
C LYS A 20 10.16 5.25 -14.04
N GLU A 21 10.10 4.02 -13.54
CA GLU A 21 9.17 3.00 -14.02
C GLU A 21 7.96 2.90 -13.10
N LEU A 22 6.76 2.89 -13.68
CA LEU A 22 5.52 2.62 -12.96
C LEU A 22 5.38 1.10 -12.77
N ARG A 23 5.58 0.62 -11.54
CA ARG A 23 5.53 -0.81 -11.21
C ARG A 23 4.11 -1.31 -10.99
N LYS A 24 3.26 -0.50 -10.37
CA LYS A 24 1.86 -0.84 -10.14
C LYS A 24 1.02 0.42 -10.02
N HIS A 25 -0.23 0.34 -10.45
CA HIS A 25 -1.22 1.35 -10.12
C HIS A 25 -2.56 0.69 -9.79
N TRP A 26 -3.35 1.39 -8.99
CA TRP A 26 -4.74 1.07 -8.65
C TRP A 26 -5.59 2.29 -8.89
N ARG A 27 -6.86 2.06 -9.23
CA ARG A 27 -7.85 3.11 -9.42
C ARG A 27 -9.06 2.78 -8.58
N MET A 28 -9.55 3.79 -7.87
CA MET A 28 -10.77 3.70 -7.08
C MET A 28 -11.63 4.92 -7.34
N THR A 29 -12.94 4.76 -7.20
CA THR A 29 -13.87 5.88 -7.31
C THR A 29 -13.62 6.87 -6.16
N THR A 30 -13.67 8.16 -6.48
CA THR A 30 -13.61 9.21 -5.46
C THR A 30 -14.94 9.24 -4.72
N ASP A 31 -14.91 8.97 -3.42
CA ASP A 31 -16.06 9.09 -2.54
C ASP A 31 -15.68 10.01 -1.38
N ARG A 32 -16.38 11.14 -1.27
CA ARG A 32 -16.13 12.17 -0.25
C ARG A 32 -16.69 11.81 1.12
N HIS A 33 -17.58 10.82 1.18
CA HIS A 33 -18.16 10.34 2.43
C HIS A 33 -17.28 9.32 3.13
N ARG A 34 -16.24 8.83 2.47
CA ARG A 34 -15.29 7.88 3.05
C ARG A 34 -14.48 8.51 4.16
N THR A 35 -14.32 7.74 5.23
CA THR A 35 -13.46 8.14 6.36
C THR A 35 -11.99 7.95 6.00
N SER A 36 -11.11 8.62 6.76
CA SER A 36 -9.66 8.43 6.63
C SER A 36 -9.24 6.99 6.89
N ASP A 37 -9.91 6.30 7.82
CA ASP A 37 -9.60 4.92 8.19
C ASP A 37 -10.01 3.95 7.07
N GLU A 38 -11.16 4.17 6.44
CA GLU A 38 -11.59 3.39 5.27
C GLU A 38 -10.60 3.55 4.11
N LEU A 39 -10.18 4.79 3.83
CA LEU A 39 -9.18 5.07 2.80
C LEU A 39 -7.85 4.38 3.12
N GLY A 40 -7.40 4.46 4.37
CA GLY A 40 -6.19 3.80 4.84
C GLY A 40 -6.25 2.28 4.66
N MET A 41 -7.35 1.64 5.07
CA MET A 41 -7.54 0.19 4.93
C MET A 41 -7.52 -0.26 3.47
N MET A 42 -8.16 0.48 2.55
CA MET A 42 -8.09 0.13 1.12
C MET A 42 -6.69 0.25 0.55
N VAL A 43 -5.95 1.31 0.93
CA VAL A 43 -4.55 1.47 0.50
C VAL A 43 -3.72 0.30 1.01
N LEU A 44 -3.86 -0.05 2.30
CA LEU A 44 -3.16 -1.19 2.90
C LEU A 44 -3.48 -2.51 2.19
N ASP A 45 -4.74 -2.75 1.83
CA ASP A 45 -5.18 -3.95 1.13
C ASP A 45 -4.53 -4.05 -0.28
N PHE A 46 -4.51 -2.95 -1.02
CA PHE A 46 -3.82 -2.88 -2.32
C PHE A 46 -2.34 -3.26 -2.20
N PHE A 47 -1.63 -2.73 -1.20
CA PHE A 47 -0.24 -3.04 -0.94
C PHE A 47 -0.03 -4.47 -0.47
N SER A 48 -0.91 -4.99 0.38
CA SER A 48 -0.86 -6.37 0.89
C SER A 48 -0.91 -7.36 -0.26
N VAL A 49 -1.93 -7.25 -1.13
CA VAL A 49 -2.10 -8.15 -2.29
C VAL A 49 -0.91 -8.09 -3.23
N TRP A 50 -0.39 -6.89 -3.50
CA TRP A 50 0.75 -6.72 -4.39
C TRP A 50 2.05 -7.22 -3.78
N TRP A 51 2.26 -7.06 -2.48
CA TRP A 51 3.41 -7.61 -1.76
C TRP A 51 3.47 -9.13 -1.86
N TYR A 52 2.34 -9.82 -1.69
CA TYR A 52 2.27 -11.28 -1.88
C TYR A 52 2.68 -11.70 -3.30
N PHE A 53 2.28 -10.94 -4.32
CA PHE A 53 2.69 -11.20 -5.70
C PHE A 53 4.19 -10.92 -5.93
N CYS A 54 4.73 -9.91 -5.24
CA CYS A 54 6.14 -9.51 -5.35
C CYS A 54 7.13 -10.45 -4.63
N LYS A 55 6.67 -11.37 -3.78
CA LYS A 55 7.53 -12.36 -3.09
C LYS A 55 8.28 -13.30 -4.05
N GLY A 56 7.83 -13.45 -5.31
CA GLY A 56 8.53 -14.21 -6.36
C GLY A 56 9.61 -13.43 -7.12
N TYR A 57 9.70 -12.10 -6.93
CA TYR A 57 10.69 -11.26 -7.58
C TYR A 57 11.92 -11.15 -6.68
N ARG A 58 13.08 -11.61 -7.16
CA ARG A 58 14.36 -11.53 -6.46
C ARG A 58 14.77 -10.06 -6.34
N TRP A 59 14.47 -9.43 -5.20
CA TRP A 59 14.93 -8.10 -4.84
C TRP A 59 16.46 -8.13 -4.74
N ASN A 60 17.15 -7.47 -5.67
CA ASN A 60 18.59 -7.29 -5.54
C ASN A 60 18.87 -6.41 -4.31
N HIS A 61 19.80 -6.90 -3.50
CA HIS A 61 20.44 -6.34 -2.30
C HIS A 61 20.17 -4.86 -1.97
N TYR A 62 19.94 -4.60 -0.68
CA TYR A 62 19.61 -3.33 -0.02
C TYR A 62 18.11 -3.01 0.13
N PHE A 63 17.37 -3.88 0.82
CA PHE A 63 16.54 -3.43 1.95
C PHE A 63 16.25 -4.66 2.80
N PHE A 64 17.04 -4.81 3.86
CA PHE A 64 16.88 -5.90 4.81
C PHE A 64 15.51 -5.74 5.50
N CYS A 65 14.70 -6.76 5.31
CA CYS A 65 13.49 -7.06 6.02
C CYS A 65 13.78 -7.04 7.54
N ARG A 66 13.39 -5.97 8.26
CA ARG A 66 13.00 -6.11 9.66
C ARG A 66 11.54 -6.52 9.69
N THR A 67 11.32 -7.82 9.59
CA THR A 67 10.12 -8.50 10.10
C THR A 67 10.24 -8.51 11.62
N THR A 68 9.59 -7.52 12.24
CA THR A 68 9.27 -7.29 13.67
C THR A 68 8.73 -5.85 13.62
N ASP A 69 7.44 -5.54 13.69
CA ASP A 69 6.47 -5.93 14.71
C ASP A 69 5.01 -5.70 14.23
N TYR A 70 4.39 -6.73 13.65
CA TYR A 70 2.93 -6.89 13.78
C TYR A 70 2.69 -8.18 14.56
N ALA A 71 2.93 -8.12 15.86
CA ALA A 71 2.28 -9.00 16.82
C ALA A 71 1.24 -8.14 17.56
N PHE A 72 0.00 -8.14 17.06
CA PHE A 72 -1.15 -7.85 17.92
C PHE A 72 -1.24 -9.02 18.92
N SER A 73 -0.47 -8.91 20.00
CA SER A 73 -0.68 -9.69 21.22
C SER A 73 -1.91 -9.10 21.90
N GLY A 74 -3.03 -9.83 21.88
CA GLY A 74 -4.24 -9.50 22.62
C GLY A 74 -4.06 -9.68 24.13
N SER A 75 -3.23 -8.86 24.76
CA SER A 75 -3.03 -8.86 26.21
C SER A 75 -2.75 -7.49 26.85
N ASP A 76 -2.79 -6.38 26.09
CA ASP A 76 -2.60 -5.04 26.64
C ASP A 76 -3.82 -4.14 26.40
N VAL A 77 -4.95 -4.55 26.98
CA VAL A 77 -5.99 -3.64 27.49
C VAL A 77 -6.42 -4.22 28.82
N LEU A 78 -6.29 -3.41 29.87
CA LEU A 78 -6.78 -3.55 31.25
C LEU A 78 -7.73 -4.73 31.54
#